data_AF-B3V7U5-F1
#
_entry.id   AF-B3V7U5-F1
#
_cell.length_a   1.000
_cell.length_b   1.000
_cell.length_c   1.000
_cell.angle_alpha   90.00
_cell.angle_beta   90.00
_cell.angle_gamma   90.00
#
_symmetry.space_group_name_H-M   'P 1'
#
loop_
_entity.id
_entity.type
_entity.pdbx_description
1 polymer ?
#
loop_
_entity_poly.entity_id
_entity_poly.type
_entity_poly.pdbx_seq_one_letter_code
_entity_poly.pdbx_strand_id
1 'polypeptide(L)'
;LAIQNKLKNIQDLKAQDLSLVSTSRHGIEPEDKMVGLENEFEMMQDQLARGAKELEVVSIVGMGGIGKTTLANKIYSDPFIMSHFGIRAKATVSQEYCARYVLLRLLSSISGKIEEFHEHQDDDQLADRLQKLLKCGRYLVVIDDIWTREAWDGIKRCFPDCNNGSRILMTTRNVEVAECASSGKTPYHMRLMNFDESWSLLYEKVFVKDYFSPEFEQLGKKIALNCGGLPLALVLIAGLLFEIGNSLDEWKSVVKNVSSMVTTEVNVQCK
;
A
#
# COMPACT_ATOMS: atom_id res chain seq x y z
N LEU A 1 14.50 2.73 -12.51
CA LEU A 1 14.13 3.39 -13.79
C LEU A 1 13.81 2.42 -14.93
N ALA A 2 14.60 1.36 -15.18
CA ALA A 2 14.37 0.43 -16.29
C ALA A 2 13.07 -0.42 -16.13
N ILE A 3 12.74 -0.85 -14.91
CA ILE A 3 11.46 -1.52 -14.59
C ILE A 3 10.26 -0.57 -14.77
N GLN A 4 10.37 0.68 -14.35
CA GLN A 4 9.31 1.68 -14.52
C GLN A 4 9.07 2.00 -16.00
N ASN A 5 10.13 2.13 -16.80
CA ASN A 5 10.01 2.42 -18.24
C ASN A 5 9.46 1.23 -19.05
N LYS A 6 9.69 -0.02 -18.62
CA LYS A 6 9.12 -1.21 -19.28
C LYS A 6 7.72 -1.58 -18.79
N LEU A 7 7.36 -1.27 -17.55
CA LEU A 7 5.97 -1.30 -17.09
C LEU A 7 5.12 -0.23 -17.80
N LYS A 8 5.72 0.91 -18.15
CA LYS A 8 5.09 1.94 -18.99
C LYS A 8 4.72 1.40 -20.37
N ASN A 9 5.57 0.58 -21.01
CA ASN A 9 5.22 -0.10 -22.26
C ASN A 9 4.04 -1.08 -22.12
N ILE A 10 3.82 -1.68 -20.96
CA ILE A 10 2.65 -2.54 -20.67
C ILE A 10 1.41 -1.69 -20.34
N GLN A 11 1.59 -0.51 -19.75
CA GLN A 11 0.52 0.48 -19.54
C GLN A 11 0.11 1.18 -20.85
N ASP A 12 1.05 1.42 -21.77
CA ASP A 12 0.79 2.00 -23.10
C ASP A 12 0.06 0.98 -24.01
N LEU A 13 0.32 -0.32 -23.84
CA LEU A 13 -0.51 -1.40 -24.40
C LEU A 13 -1.94 -1.37 -23.85
N LYS A 14 -2.18 -0.91 -22.61
CA LYS A 14 -3.52 -0.70 -22.04
C LYS A 14 -4.20 0.59 -22.52
N ALA A 15 -3.44 1.63 -22.87
CA ALA A 15 -4.00 2.93 -23.26
C ALA A 15 -4.74 2.90 -24.62
N GLN A 16 -4.43 1.92 -25.49
CA GLN A 16 -5.11 1.75 -26.78
C GLN A 16 -6.37 0.86 -26.71
N ASP A 17 -6.54 0.05 -25.67
CA ASP A 17 -7.69 -0.86 -25.49
C ASP A 17 -8.72 -0.42 -24.42
N LEU A 18 -8.45 0.66 -23.67
CA LEU A 18 -9.33 1.16 -22.60
C LEU A 18 -10.56 1.95 -23.07
N SER A 19 -10.87 2.00 -24.37
CA SER A 19 -12.09 2.66 -24.86
C SER A 19 -13.32 1.74 -25.03
N LEU A 20 -13.21 0.43 -24.77
CA LEU A 20 -14.30 -0.51 -25.07
C LEU A 20 -14.50 -1.64 -24.03
N VAL A 21 -14.51 -1.34 -22.73
CA VAL A 21 -15.18 -2.23 -21.75
C VAL A 21 -15.94 -1.41 -20.70
N SER A 22 -17.01 -0.75 -21.14
CA SER A 22 -18.14 -0.39 -20.28
C SER A 22 -19.28 -1.37 -20.53
N THR A 23 -19.24 -2.53 -19.87
CA THR A 23 -20.47 -3.32 -19.69
C THR A 23 -20.37 -4.26 -18.48
N SER A 24 -21.04 -3.82 -17.41
CA SER A 24 -21.63 -4.57 -16.30
C SER A 24 -21.33 -6.07 -16.22
N ARG A 25 -20.54 -6.47 -15.22
CA ARG A 25 -20.72 -7.74 -14.48
C ARG A 25 -20.40 -7.49 -13.00
N HIS A 26 -21.39 -7.71 -12.14
CA HIS A 26 -21.17 -7.93 -10.71
C HIS A 26 -20.15 -9.06 -10.54
N GLY A 27 -18.96 -8.70 -10.10
CA GLY A 27 -17.90 -9.62 -9.73
C GLY A 27 -17.25 -9.07 -8.48
N ILE A 28 -17.36 -9.83 -7.39
CA ILE A 28 -16.67 -9.64 -6.13
C ILE A 28 -15.23 -9.19 -6.43
N GLU A 29 -14.87 -7.96 -6.06
CA GLU A 29 -13.46 -7.56 -6.06
C GLU A 29 -12.71 -8.61 -5.25
N PRO A 30 -11.69 -9.27 -5.80
CA PRO A 30 -10.92 -10.22 -5.01
C PRO A 30 -10.31 -9.41 -3.87
N GLU A 31 -10.74 -9.68 -2.64
CA GLU A 31 -10.18 -9.04 -1.45
C GLU A 31 -8.66 -8.99 -1.61
N ASP A 32 -8.06 -7.83 -1.36
CA ASP A 32 -6.60 -7.67 -1.31
C ASP A 32 -6.08 -8.40 -0.07
N LYS A 33 -6.09 -9.73 -0.17
CA LYS A 33 -5.68 -10.63 0.89
C LYS A 33 -4.18 -10.51 1.04
N MET A 34 -3.79 -10.00 2.21
CA MET A 34 -2.40 -9.95 2.63
C MET A 34 -1.93 -11.38 2.94
N VAL A 35 -0.77 -11.76 2.40
CA VAL A 35 -0.14 -13.07 2.60
C VAL A 35 1.20 -12.88 3.31
N GLY A 36 1.44 -13.63 4.39
CA GLY A 36 2.76 -13.80 4.99
C GLY A 36 3.20 -12.70 5.95
N LEU A 37 2.34 -11.73 6.25
CA LEU A 37 2.67 -10.62 7.15
C LEU A 37 1.90 -10.69 8.47
N GLU A 38 1.45 -11.89 8.87
CA GLU A 38 0.59 -12.10 10.04
C GLU A 38 1.28 -11.65 11.33
N ASN A 39 2.55 -12.04 11.53
CA ASN A 39 3.31 -11.63 12.70
C ASN A 39 3.53 -10.11 12.75
N GLU A 40 3.82 -9.50 11.61
CA GLU A 40 4.10 -8.07 11.53
C GLU A 40 2.84 -7.23 11.67
N PHE A 41 1.71 -7.75 11.19
CA PHE A 41 0.39 -7.20 11.47
C PHE A 41 0.07 -7.22 12.97
N GLU A 42 0.24 -8.36 13.66
CA GLU A 42 0.01 -8.47 15.10
C GLU A 42 0.93 -7.54 15.91
N MET A 43 2.21 -7.47 15.56
CA MET A 43 3.19 -6.58 16.18
C MET A 43 2.77 -5.11 16.06
N MET A 44 2.33 -4.68 14.88
CA MET A 44 1.89 -3.30 14.68
C MET A 44 0.56 -3.00 15.37
N GLN A 45 -0.36 -3.96 15.42
CA GLN A 45 -1.59 -3.81 16.21
C GLN A 45 -1.28 -3.59 17.69
N ASP A 46 -0.37 -4.38 18.25
CA ASP A 46 0.06 -4.23 19.65
C ASP A 46 0.71 -2.87 19.89
N GLN A 47 1.64 -2.46 19.02
CA GLN A 47 2.29 -1.15 19.10
C GLN A 47 1.28 0.01 19.06
N LEU A 48 0.27 -0.07 18.18
CA LEU A 48 -0.75 0.96 18.06
C LEU A 48 -1.67 1.00 19.29
N ALA A 49 -2.13 -0.16 19.78
CA ALA A 49 -3.14 -0.23 20.84
C ALA A 49 -2.58 -0.19 22.28
N ARG A 50 -1.31 -0.56 22.48
CA ARG A 50 -0.68 -0.70 23.81
C ARG A 50 0.51 0.23 24.05
N GLY A 51 0.84 1.10 23.09
CA GLY A 51 1.92 2.09 23.24
C GLY A 51 1.65 3.17 24.31
N ALA A 52 2.54 4.17 24.39
CA ALA A 52 2.44 5.25 25.37
C ALA A 52 1.18 6.12 25.15
N LYS A 53 0.83 6.93 26.16
CA LYS A 53 -0.33 7.82 26.06
C LYS A 53 -0.06 9.04 25.15
N GLU A 54 1.20 9.43 24.99
CA GLU A 54 1.62 10.48 24.08
C GLU A 54 1.29 10.12 22.62
N LEU A 55 1.23 11.14 21.77
CA LEU A 55 1.05 10.94 20.34
C LEU A 55 2.27 10.26 19.75
N GLU A 56 2.06 9.09 19.17
CA GLU A 56 3.11 8.33 18.49
C GLU A 56 2.85 8.23 16.99
N VAL A 57 3.93 8.40 16.22
CA VAL A 57 3.95 8.08 14.79
C VAL A 57 4.56 6.69 14.60
N VAL A 58 3.81 5.81 13.95
CA VAL A 58 4.25 4.48 13.52
C VAL A 58 4.44 4.53 12.01
N SER A 59 5.64 4.18 11.55
CA SER A 59 6.03 4.33 10.15
C SER A 59 6.29 2.99 9.49
N ILE A 60 5.68 2.76 8.33
CA ILE A 60 5.94 1.60 7.45
C ILE A 60 6.76 2.08 6.25
N VAL A 61 7.95 1.51 6.07
CA VAL A 61 8.91 1.91 5.05
C VAL A 61 9.24 0.75 4.12
N GLY A 62 9.48 1.05 2.84
CA GLY A 62 9.90 0.05 1.87
C GLY A 62 9.70 0.52 0.44
N MET A 63 10.26 -0.25 -0.50
CA MET A 63 10.21 0.08 -1.93
C MET A 63 8.77 0.15 -2.49
N GLY A 64 8.63 0.67 -3.71
CA GLY A 64 7.35 0.67 -4.42
C GLY A 64 6.86 -0.76 -4.69
N GLY A 65 5.55 -0.99 -4.55
CA GLY A 65 4.94 -2.30 -4.83
C GLY A 65 5.16 -3.39 -3.77
N ILE A 66 5.82 -3.08 -2.64
CA ILE A 66 6.11 -4.04 -1.56
C ILE A 66 4.92 -4.33 -0.64
N GLY A 67 3.81 -3.59 -0.75
CA GLY A 67 2.60 -3.84 0.06
C GLY A 67 2.41 -2.96 1.31
N LYS A 68 3.12 -1.83 1.44
CA LYS A 68 2.96 -0.90 2.58
C LYS A 68 1.51 -0.46 2.79
N THR A 69 0.88 0.05 1.74
CA THR A 69 -0.51 0.53 1.75
C THR A 69 -1.48 -0.60 2.06
N THR A 70 -1.22 -1.81 1.55
CA THR A 70 -2.01 -3.02 1.85
C THR A 70 -1.98 -3.33 3.35
N LEU A 71 -0.79 -3.34 3.97
CA LEU A 71 -0.63 -3.59 5.40
C LEU A 71 -1.29 -2.49 6.24
N ALA A 72 -1.09 -1.22 5.89
CA ALA A 72 -1.73 -0.10 6.57
C ALA A 72 -3.27 -0.16 6.48
N ASN A 73 -3.82 -0.50 5.32
CA ASN A 73 -5.26 -0.67 5.12
C ASN A 73 -5.84 -1.84 5.91
N LYS A 74 -5.11 -2.96 6.00
CA LYS A 74 -5.49 -4.10 6.83
C LYS A 74 -5.56 -3.71 8.30
N ILE A 75 -4.55 -3.01 8.82
CA ILE A 75 -4.53 -2.49 10.20
C ILE A 75 -5.70 -1.51 10.42
N TYR A 76 -5.89 -0.55 9.52
CA TYR A 76 -6.93 0.47 9.65
C TYR A 76 -8.35 -0.11 9.73
N SER A 77 -8.59 -1.20 9.00
CA SER A 77 -9.92 -1.83 8.87
C SER A 77 -10.12 -2.99 9.84
N ASP A 78 -9.12 -3.31 10.66
CA ASP A 78 -9.19 -4.39 11.61
C ASP A 78 -10.19 -4.09 12.75
N PRO A 79 -11.10 -5.01 13.11
CA PRO A 79 -12.12 -4.76 14.13
C PRO A 79 -11.58 -4.34 15.50
N PHE A 80 -10.43 -4.89 15.92
CA PHE A 80 -9.82 -4.52 17.19
C PHE A 80 -9.31 -3.07 17.14
N ILE A 81 -8.62 -2.68 16.05
CA ILE A 81 -8.22 -1.29 15.82
C ILE A 81 -9.43 -0.36 15.73
N MET A 82 -10.47 -0.74 15.00
CA MET A 82 -11.71 0.03 14.88
C MET A 82 -12.38 0.28 16.22
N SER A 83 -12.39 -0.71 17.11
CA SER A 83 -12.95 -0.57 18.45
C SER A 83 -12.08 0.28 19.38
N HIS A 84 -10.77 0.31 19.16
CA HIS A 84 -9.82 1.01 20.01
C HIS A 84 -9.76 2.52 19.74
N PHE A 85 -9.93 2.93 18.48
CA PHE A 85 -9.83 4.33 18.05
C PHE A 85 -11.22 4.89 17.68
N GLY A 86 -11.78 5.70 18.57
CA GLY A 86 -13.12 6.29 18.38
C GLY A 86 -13.20 7.29 17.22
N ILE A 87 -12.06 7.83 16.79
CA ILE A 87 -11.93 8.67 15.60
C ILE A 87 -10.93 8.01 14.65
N ARG A 88 -11.28 7.88 13.37
CA ARG A 88 -10.38 7.34 12.35
C ARG A 88 -10.43 8.18 11.10
N ALA A 89 -9.28 8.47 10.53
CA ALA A 89 -9.18 9.19 9.27
C ALA A 89 -8.07 8.59 8.41
N LYS A 90 -8.19 8.69 7.09
CA LYS A 90 -7.12 8.33 6.17
C LYS A 90 -7.01 9.31 5.01
N ALA A 91 -5.78 9.56 4.57
CA ALA A 91 -5.48 10.33 3.38
C ALA A 91 -4.22 9.78 2.69
N THR A 92 -4.18 9.88 1.37
CA THR A 92 -2.99 9.57 0.56
C THR A 92 -2.38 10.88 0.08
N VAL A 93 -1.07 11.00 0.20
CA VAL A 93 -0.32 12.19 -0.23
C VAL A 93 0.09 12.03 -1.70
N SER A 94 -0.36 12.96 -2.54
CA SER A 94 0.08 13.03 -3.93
C SER A 94 1.55 13.43 -4.02
N GLN A 95 2.22 13.00 -5.11
CA GLN A 95 3.59 13.41 -5.40
C GLN A 95 3.71 14.94 -5.56
N GLU A 96 2.71 15.56 -6.19
CA GLU A 96 2.49 17.00 -6.13
C GLU A 96 1.81 17.32 -4.79
N TYR A 97 2.62 17.53 -3.76
CA TYR A 97 2.13 17.73 -2.41
C TYR A 97 1.26 19.00 -2.31
N CYS A 98 0.07 18.84 -1.76
CA CYS A 98 -0.85 19.93 -1.42
C CYS A 98 -1.43 19.69 -0.03
N ALA A 99 -1.05 20.52 0.95
CA ALA A 99 -1.51 20.42 2.34
C ALA A 99 -3.05 20.45 2.42
N ARG A 100 -3.68 21.40 1.70
CA ARG A 100 -5.13 21.57 1.61
C ARG A 100 -5.83 20.27 1.23
N TYR A 101 -5.34 19.58 0.20
CA TYR A 101 -5.94 18.34 -0.27
C TYR A 101 -5.91 17.25 0.82
N VAL A 102 -4.78 17.13 1.54
CA VAL A 102 -4.67 16.18 2.67
C VAL A 102 -5.68 16.52 3.77
N LEU A 103 -5.80 17.79 4.15
CA LEU A 103 -6.74 18.24 5.18
C LEU A 103 -8.20 17.95 4.78
N LEU A 104 -8.58 18.24 3.54
CA LEU A 104 -9.91 17.96 3.01
C LEU A 104 -10.23 16.46 3.01
N ARG A 105 -9.26 15.61 2.63
CA ARG A 105 -9.42 14.15 2.69
C ARG A 105 -9.57 13.63 4.12
N LEU A 106 -8.82 14.17 5.08
CA LEU A 106 -8.98 13.79 6.48
C LEU A 106 -10.32 14.23 7.07
N LEU A 107 -10.75 15.47 6.79
CA LEU A 107 -12.03 16.00 7.26
C LEU A 107 -13.23 15.24 6.67
N SER A 108 -13.19 14.93 5.38
CA SER A 108 -14.21 14.10 4.72
C SER A 108 -14.21 12.67 5.27
N SER A 109 -13.04 12.09 5.53
CA SER A 109 -12.92 10.76 6.14
C SER A 109 -13.53 10.68 7.55
N ILE A 110 -13.47 11.75 8.35
CA ILE A 110 -14.05 11.79 9.71
C ILE A 110 -15.56 12.06 9.66
N SER A 111 -15.98 13.00 8.81
CA SER A 111 -17.37 13.51 8.82
C SER A 111 -18.33 12.73 7.93
N GLY A 112 -17.82 11.93 6.99
CA GLY A 112 -18.61 11.23 5.97
C GLY A 112 -19.28 12.17 4.97
N LYS A 113 -18.89 13.45 4.94
CA LYS A 113 -19.43 14.46 4.02
C LYS A 113 -18.40 14.87 2.97
N ILE A 114 -18.89 15.16 1.77
CA ILE A 114 -18.08 15.55 0.60
C ILE A 114 -17.62 17.02 0.74
N GLU A 115 -16.52 17.32 0.05
CA GLU A 115 -15.69 18.53 0.08
C GLU A 115 -16.42 19.87 -0.19
N GLU A 116 -17.66 19.85 -0.71
CA GLU A 116 -18.43 21.06 -1.05
C GLU A 116 -18.63 22.04 0.13
N PHE A 117 -18.65 21.54 1.37
CA PHE A 117 -18.77 22.40 2.58
C PHE A 117 -17.51 23.20 2.91
N HIS A 118 -16.40 22.97 2.21
CA HIS A 118 -15.07 23.45 2.60
C HIS A 118 -14.45 24.44 1.60
N GLU A 119 -15.12 24.69 0.48
CA GLU A 119 -14.59 25.50 -0.63
C GLU A 119 -14.25 26.94 -0.22
N HIS A 120 -14.95 27.47 0.78
CA HIS A 120 -14.81 28.85 1.27
C HIS A 120 -13.85 28.98 2.47
N GLN A 121 -13.31 27.87 2.99
CA GLN A 121 -12.39 27.88 4.13
C GLN A 121 -10.95 27.99 3.64
N ASP A 122 -10.15 28.84 4.27
CA ASP A 122 -8.69 28.84 4.08
C ASP A 122 -8.04 27.62 4.77
N ASP A 123 -6.76 27.39 4.50
CA ASP A 123 -6.05 26.20 4.96
C ASP A 123 -5.87 26.17 6.50
N ASP A 124 -5.73 27.34 7.13
CA ASP A 124 -5.62 27.45 8.60
C ASP A 124 -6.95 27.08 9.28
N GLN A 125 -8.08 27.51 8.71
CA GLN A 125 -9.41 27.12 9.17
C GLN A 125 -9.66 25.62 9.01
N LEU A 126 -9.17 25.01 7.92
CA LEU A 126 -9.24 23.56 7.74
C LEU A 126 -8.40 22.82 8.80
N ALA A 127 -7.18 23.30 9.05
CA ALA A 127 -6.28 22.73 10.05
C ALA A 127 -6.85 22.84 11.47
N ASP A 128 -7.38 24.01 11.85
CA ASP A 128 -8.01 24.23 13.16
C ASP A 128 -9.25 23.35 13.35
N ARG A 129 -10.08 23.21 12.31
CA ARG A 129 -11.23 22.31 12.33
C ARG A 129 -10.82 20.86 12.51
N LEU A 130 -9.80 20.40 11.77
CA LEU A 130 -9.27 19.05 11.92
C LEU A 130 -8.77 18.82 13.34
N GLN A 131 -7.98 19.74 13.89
CA GLN A 131 -7.50 19.66 15.28
C GLN A 131 -8.65 19.57 16.28
N LYS A 132 -9.69 20.41 16.15
CA LYS A 132 -10.86 20.41 17.03
C LYS A 132 -11.57 19.07 17.02
N LEU A 133 -11.76 18.46 15.85
CA LEU A 133 -12.36 17.13 15.73
C LEU A 133 -11.49 16.07 16.40
N LEU A 134 -10.19 16.08 16.14
CA LEU A 134 -9.25 15.10 16.71
C LEU A 134 -9.12 15.20 18.23
N LYS A 135 -9.26 16.38 18.83
CA LYS A 135 -9.24 16.58 20.29
C LYS A 135 -10.41 15.89 21.01
N CYS A 136 -11.49 15.55 20.31
CA CYS A 136 -12.70 14.98 20.91
C CYS A 136 -12.58 13.50 21.30
N GLY A 137 -11.47 12.83 20.98
CA GLY A 137 -11.32 11.41 21.28
C GLY A 137 -9.95 10.85 20.93
N ARG A 138 -9.76 9.56 21.21
CA ARG A 138 -8.58 8.84 20.74
C ARG A 138 -8.69 8.61 19.24
N TYR A 139 -7.70 9.06 18.48
CA TYR A 139 -7.70 8.95 17.03
C TYR A 139 -6.61 8.04 16.47
N LEU A 140 -6.91 7.41 15.34
CA LEU A 140 -5.93 6.84 14.42
C LEU A 140 -6.04 7.56 13.07
N VAL A 141 -4.97 8.24 12.67
CA VAL A 141 -4.87 8.84 11.34
C VAL A 141 -3.88 8.06 10.49
N VAL A 142 -4.30 7.61 9.30
CA VAL A 142 -3.42 6.99 8.32
C VAL A 142 -3.02 8.02 7.27
N ILE A 143 -1.72 8.29 7.13
CA ILE A 143 -1.19 9.11 6.04
C ILE A 143 -0.34 8.24 5.11
N ASP A 144 -0.90 7.93 3.95
CA ASP A 144 -0.31 7.00 2.99
C ASP A 144 0.58 7.74 1.96
N ASP A 145 1.71 7.12 1.63
CA ASP A 145 2.69 7.49 0.60
C ASP A 145 3.26 8.91 0.77
N ILE A 146 3.82 9.24 1.94
CA ILE A 146 4.51 10.54 2.13
C ILE A 146 5.86 10.52 1.40
N TRP A 147 6.07 11.50 0.52
CA TRP A 147 7.24 11.57 -0.36
C TRP A 147 8.42 12.34 0.24
N THR A 148 8.16 13.42 0.98
CA THR A 148 9.21 14.34 1.45
C THR A 148 8.99 14.76 2.90
N ARG A 149 10.06 15.31 3.52
CA ARG A 149 10.00 15.82 4.89
C ARG A 149 9.10 17.06 4.98
N GLU A 150 9.14 17.90 3.96
CA GLU A 150 8.33 19.12 3.86
C GLU A 150 6.85 18.80 3.85
N ALA A 151 6.45 17.72 3.15
CA ALA A 151 5.07 17.24 3.14
C ALA A 151 4.62 16.83 4.55
N TRP A 152 5.46 16.10 5.28
CA TRP A 152 5.18 15.74 6.68
C TRP A 152 5.14 16.97 7.59
N ASP A 153 6.14 17.84 7.51
CA ASP A 153 6.25 19.05 8.33
C ASP A 153 5.08 20.01 8.14
N GLY A 154 4.54 20.08 6.92
CA GLY A 154 3.39 20.90 6.58
C GLY A 154 2.07 20.45 7.24
N ILE A 155 1.91 19.15 7.53
CA ILE A 155 0.67 18.62 8.12
C ILE A 155 0.81 18.22 9.59
N LYS A 156 2.02 17.93 10.09
CA LYS A 156 2.21 17.34 11.43
C LYS A 156 1.61 18.17 12.56
N ARG A 157 1.57 19.50 12.41
CA ARG A 157 0.98 20.43 13.38
C ARG A 157 -0.54 20.33 13.50
N CYS A 158 -1.20 19.65 12.56
CA CYS A 158 -2.63 19.45 12.57
C CYS A 158 -3.08 18.30 13.49
N PHE A 159 -2.13 17.52 14.02
CA PHE A 159 -2.41 16.38 14.87
C PHE A 159 -2.11 16.73 16.34
N PRO A 160 -3.14 16.96 17.16
CA PRO A 160 -2.95 17.37 18.55
C PRO A 160 -2.54 16.17 19.40
N ASP A 161 -1.52 16.33 20.23
CA ASP A 161 -1.27 15.39 21.33
C ASP A 161 -2.14 15.76 22.54
N CYS A 162 -3.08 14.86 22.87
CA CYS A 162 -3.96 15.00 24.02
C CYS A 162 -3.67 13.97 25.12
N ASN A 163 -2.49 13.33 25.06
CA ASN A 163 -2.05 12.30 25.99
C ASN A 163 -3.11 11.20 26.21
N ASN A 164 -3.82 10.83 25.13
CA ASN A 164 -4.96 9.92 25.16
C ASN A 164 -4.70 8.61 24.38
N GLY A 165 -3.46 8.38 23.94
CA GLY A 165 -3.04 7.22 23.17
C GLY A 165 -3.36 7.32 21.68
N SER A 166 -3.48 8.53 21.14
CA SER A 166 -3.70 8.72 19.70
C SER A 166 -2.47 8.33 18.90
N ARG A 167 -2.69 7.92 17.64
CA ARG A 167 -1.66 7.39 16.75
C ARG A 167 -1.77 7.97 15.36
N ILE A 168 -0.60 8.10 14.73
CA ILE A 168 -0.48 8.31 13.29
C ILE A 168 0.20 7.08 12.71
N LEU A 169 -0.41 6.45 11.72
CA LEU A 169 0.20 5.40 10.92
C LEU A 169 0.59 5.99 9.58
N MET A 170 1.88 6.04 9.26
CA MET A 170 2.34 6.57 7.99
C MET A 170 2.97 5.49 7.13
N THR A 171 2.84 5.62 5.80
CA THR A 171 3.62 4.82 4.86
C THR A 171 4.52 5.73 4.03
N THR A 172 5.73 5.27 3.71
CA THR A 172 6.66 6.01 2.86
C THR A 172 7.67 5.09 2.17
N ARG A 173 8.26 5.56 1.08
CA ARG A 173 9.42 4.93 0.45
C ARG A 173 10.74 5.48 0.97
N ASN A 174 10.70 6.60 1.69
CA ASN A 174 11.88 7.34 2.13
C ASN A 174 12.13 7.08 3.62
N VAL A 175 13.25 6.43 3.92
CA VAL A 175 13.65 6.10 5.30
C VAL A 175 13.83 7.37 6.14
N GLU A 176 14.44 8.41 5.58
CA GLU A 176 14.68 9.67 6.31
C GLU A 176 13.38 10.36 6.72
N VAL A 177 12.34 10.28 5.88
CA VAL A 177 11.01 10.80 6.21
C VAL A 177 10.43 10.05 7.40
N ALA A 178 10.52 8.72 7.41
CA ALA A 178 10.01 7.90 8.50
C ALA A 178 10.76 8.11 9.82
N GLU A 179 12.09 8.23 9.76
CA GLU A 179 12.93 8.51 10.93
C GLU A 179 12.63 9.89 11.51
N CYS A 180 12.45 10.89 10.65
CA CYS A 180 12.14 12.26 11.07
C CYS A 180 10.73 12.43 11.62
N ALA A 181 9.79 11.61 11.16
CA ALA A 181 8.43 11.59 11.67
C ALA A 181 8.30 10.80 12.98
N SER A 182 9.22 9.88 13.25
CA SER A 182 9.13 8.97 14.38
C SER A 182 9.22 9.68 15.73
N SER A 183 8.35 9.26 16.66
CA SER A 183 8.42 9.61 18.08
C SER A 183 9.43 8.74 18.85
N GLY A 184 10.62 8.50 18.30
CA GLY A 184 11.68 7.69 18.92
C GLY A 184 11.56 6.17 18.74
N LYS A 185 10.60 5.68 17.94
CA LYS A 185 10.46 4.26 17.57
C LYS A 185 11.10 3.97 16.21
N THR A 186 11.74 2.83 16.05
CA THR A 186 12.32 2.45 14.75
C THR A 186 11.20 2.23 13.73
N PRO A 187 11.30 2.81 12.51
CA PRO A 187 10.37 2.50 11.43
C PRO A 187 10.32 1.00 11.14
N TYR A 188 9.14 0.50 10.78
CA TYR A 188 9.00 -0.88 10.31
C TYR A 188 9.41 -0.97 8.84
N HIS A 189 10.49 -1.70 8.58
CA HIS A 189 10.96 -1.95 7.21
C HIS A 189 10.28 -3.19 6.64
N MET A 190 9.49 -2.99 5.59
CA MET A 190 8.87 -4.08 4.83
C MET A 190 9.95 -4.98 4.24
N ARG A 191 9.83 -6.28 4.50
CA ARG A 191 10.61 -7.32 3.83
C ARG A 191 9.96 -7.72 2.51
N LEU A 192 10.74 -8.34 1.64
CA LEU A 192 10.21 -9.07 0.48
C LEU A 192 9.50 -10.35 0.94
N MET A 193 8.58 -10.83 0.11
CA MET A 193 7.96 -12.13 0.30
C MET A 193 9.00 -13.23 0.15
N ASN A 194 8.91 -14.26 0.99
CA ASN A 194 9.65 -15.49 0.76
C ASN A 194 9.03 -16.28 -0.40
N PHE A 195 9.65 -17.40 -0.77
CA PHE A 195 9.19 -18.23 -1.87
C PHE A 195 7.77 -18.77 -1.65
N ASP A 196 7.47 -19.28 -0.46
CA ASP A 196 6.18 -19.89 -0.15
C ASP A 196 5.04 -18.86 -0.19
N GLU A 197 5.28 -17.67 0.36
CA GLU A 197 4.36 -16.53 0.29
C GLU A 197 4.12 -16.07 -1.15
N SER A 198 5.21 -15.96 -1.93
CA SER A 198 5.15 -15.56 -3.33
C SER A 198 4.36 -16.56 -4.17
N TRP A 199 4.62 -17.86 -3.96
CA TRP A 199 3.90 -18.93 -4.62
C TRP A 199 2.44 -18.96 -4.18
N SER A 200 2.15 -18.83 -2.88
CA SER A 200 0.78 -18.78 -2.37
C SER A 200 -0.02 -17.64 -2.98
N LEU A 201 0.56 -16.44 -3.09
CA LEU A 201 -0.12 -15.29 -3.70
C LEU A 201 -0.40 -15.53 -5.20
N LEU A 202 0.59 -16.03 -5.94
CA LEU A 202 0.42 -16.35 -7.36
C LEU A 202 -0.62 -17.46 -7.57
N TYR A 203 -0.55 -18.50 -6.74
CA TYR A 203 -1.46 -19.63 -6.76
C TYR A 203 -2.90 -19.18 -6.58
N GLU A 204 -3.15 -18.36 -5.57
CA GLU A 204 -4.47 -17.82 -5.27
C GLU A 204 -5.05 -17.01 -6.45
N LYS A 205 -4.22 -16.22 -7.12
CA LYS A 205 -4.67 -15.34 -8.21
C LYS A 205 -4.91 -16.09 -9.52
N VAL A 206 -4.21 -17.20 -9.79
CA VAL A 206 -4.24 -17.89 -11.09
C VAL A 206 -4.92 -19.26 -11.02
N PHE A 207 -4.58 -20.08 -10.04
CA PHE A 207 -4.88 -21.52 -10.04
C PHE A 207 -6.19 -21.87 -9.32
N VAL A 208 -6.76 -20.98 -8.50
CA VAL A 208 -7.99 -21.27 -7.74
C VAL A 208 -9.22 -21.37 -8.64
N LYS A 209 -9.21 -20.71 -9.80
CA LYS A 209 -10.40 -20.61 -10.67
C LYS A 209 -10.51 -21.73 -11.70
N ASP A 210 -9.40 -22.36 -12.06
CA ASP A 210 -9.33 -23.33 -13.16
C ASP A 210 -8.45 -24.53 -12.80
N TYR A 211 -8.72 -25.66 -13.46
CA TYR A 211 -7.90 -26.85 -13.30
C TYR A 211 -6.68 -26.79 -14.24
N PHE A 212 -5.49 -26.76 -13.65
CA PHE A 212 -4.22 -26.77 -14.36
C PHE A 212 -3.51 -28.11 -14.21
N SER A 213 -2.77 -28.52 -15.24
CA SER A 213 -1.89 -29.69 -15.13
C SER A 213 -0.67 -29.37 -14.23
N PRO A 214 0.00 -30.39 -13.66
CA PRO A 214 1.20 -30.19 -12.84
C PRO A 214 2.33 -29.41 -13.52
N GLU A 215 2.37 -29.39 -14.85
CA GLU A 215 3.36 -28.64 -15.63
C GLU A 215 3.19 -27.13 -15.47
N PHE A 216 1.95 -26.63 -15.43
CA PHE A 216 1.66 -25.21 -15.18
C PHE A 216 2.05 -24.80 -13.76
N GLU A 217 1.82 -25.66 -12.77
CA GLU A 217 2.27 -25.38 -11.40
C GLU A 217 3.80 -25.25 -11.31
N GLN A 218 4.54 -26.10 -12.04
CA GLN A 218 6.01 -25.99 -12.10
C GLN A 218 6.47 -24.69 -12.74
N LEU A 219 5.81 -24.25 -13.82
CA LEU A 219 6.10 -22.95 -14.44
C LEU A 219 5.72 -21.79 -13.51
N GLY A 220 4.56 -21.87 -12.85
CA GLY A 220 4.10 -20.90 -11.86
C GLY A 220 5.08 -20.75 -10.70
N LYS A 221 5.60 -21.84 -10.15
CA LYS A 221 6.64 -21.80 -9.09
C LYS A 221 7.93 -21.11 -9.58
N LYS A 222 8.36 -21.38 -10.82
CA LYS A 222 9.52 -20.68 -11.42
C LYS A 222 9.26 -19.18 -11.58
N ILE A 223 8.06 -18.81 -12.02
CA ILE A 223 7.64 -17.41 -12.12
C ILE A 223 7.66 -16.74 -10.76
N ALA A 224 7.06 -17.37 -9.74
CA ALA A 224 7.02 -16.84 -8.38
C ALA A 224 8.42 -16.58 -7.82
N LEU A 225 9.33 -17.55 -8.01
CA LEU A 225 10.74 -17.39 -7.64
C LEU A 225 11.39 -16.21 -8.39
N ASN A 226 11.17 -16.11 -9.70
CA ASN A 226 11.75 -15.07 -10.54
C ASN A 226 11.14 -13.68 -10.30
N CYS A 227 9.97 -13.56 -9.67
CA CYS A 227 9.41 -12.27 -9.27
C CYS A 227 10.11 -11.64 -8.05
N GLY A 228 11.06 -12.35 -7.41
CA GLY A 228 11.92 -11.79 -6.38
C GLY A 228 11.18 -11.33 -5.12
N GLY A 229 10.01 -11.90 -4.84
CA GLY A 229 9.23 -11.59 -3.63
C GLY A 229 8.51 -10.24 -3.63
N LEU A 230 8.38 -9.56 -4.77
CA LEU A 230 7.62 -8.31 -4.86
C LEU A 230 6.13 -8.58 -5.15
N PRO A 231 5.19 -8.24 -4.24
CA PRO A 231 3.76 -8.53 -4.40
C PRO A 231 3.18 -7.95 -5.69
N LEU A 232 3.50 -6.70 -6.02
CA LEU A 232 2.99 -6.05 -7.23
C LEU A 232 3.45 -6.78 -8.51
N ALA A 233 4.70 -7.27 -8.55
CA ALA A 233 5.18 -8.02 -9.71
C ALA A 233 4.41 -9.33 -9.88
N LEU A 234 4.17 -10.04 -8.79
CA LEU A 234 3.38 -11.29 -8.78
C LEU A 234 1.96 -11.06 -9.29
N VAL A 235 1.27 -10.03 -8.79
CA VAL A 235 -0.11 -9.71 -9.20
C VAL A 235 -0.19 -9.31 -10.68
N LEU A 236 0.78 -8.55 -11.19
CA LEU A 236 0.82 -8.17 -12.60
C LEU A 236 1.05 -9.38 -13.51
N ILE A 237 1.99 -10.25 -13.15
CA ILE A 237 2.23 -11.48 -13.92
C ILE A 237 1.03 -12.43 -13.79
N ALA A 238 0.41 -12.55 -12.63
CA ALA A 238 -0.81 -13.33 -12.46
C ALA A 238 -1.92 -12.87 -13.43
N GLY A 239 -2.13 -11.55 -13.56
CA GLY A 239 -3.08 -11.00 -14.52
C GLY A 239 -2.73 -11.35 -15.97
N LEU A 240 -1.44 -11.29 -16.34
CA LEU A 240 -0.98 -11.71 -17.67
C LEU A 240 -1.23 -13.21 -17.92
N LEU A 241 -0.94 -14.06 -16.94
CA LEU A 241 -1.15 -15.51 -17.04
C LEU A 241 -2.63 -15.86 -17.15
N PHE A 242 -3.50 -15.10 -16.50
CA PHE A 242 -4.95 -15.23 -16.62
C PHE A 242 -5.41 -14.97 -18.06
N GLU A 243 -4.91 -13.93 -18.72
CA GLU A 243 -5.25 -13.62 -20.13
C GLU A 243 -4.70 -14.67 -21.11
N ILE A 244 -3.49 -15.18 -20.86
CA ILE A 244 -2.86 -16.22 -21.69
C ILE A 244 -3.58 -17.57 -21.56
N GLY A 245 -4.23 -17.84 -20.43
CA GLY A 245 -4.94 -19.09 -20.17
C GLY A 245 -4.02 -20.32 -20.21
N ASN A 246 -4.53 -21.42 -20.76
CA ASN A 246 -3.88 -22.74 -20.72
C ASN A 246 -2.86 -22.97 -21.85
N SER A 247 -2.14 -21.93 -22.27
CA SER A 247 -1.13 -22.00 -23.32
C SER A 247 0.26 -22.25 -22.74
N LEU A 248 0.70 -23.51 -22.77
CA LEU A 248 1.96 -23.91 -22.12
C LEU A 248 3.19 -23.21 -22.70
N ASP A 249 3.22 -22.98 -24.02
CA ASP A 249 4.37 -22.34 -24.67
C ASP A 249 4.44 -20.84 -24.35
N GLU A 250 3.30 -20.17 -24.19
CA GLU A 250 3.27 -18.78 -23.74
C GLU A 250 3.69 -18.66 -22.27
N TRP A 251 3.29 -19.59 -21.40
CA TRP A 251 3.81 -19.65 -20.02
C TRP A 251 5.33 -19.83 -19.97
N LYS A 252 5.89 -20.71 -20.81
CA LYS A 252 7.36 -20.85 -20.93
C LYS A 252 8.02 -19.55 -21.39
N SER A 253 7.39 -18.81 -22.31
CA SER A 253 7.84 -17.50 -22.76
C SER A 253 7.87 -16.48 -21.61
N VAL A 254 6.80 -16.44 -20.80
CA VAL A 254 6.74 -15.59 -19.59
C VAL A 254 7.88 -15.92 -18.63
N VAL A 255 8.12 -17.20 -18.33
CA VAL A 255 9.25 -17.61 -17.45
C VAL A 255 10.58 -17.06 -17.96
N LYS A 256 10.86 -17.20 -19.26
CA LYS A 256 12.08 -16.71 -19.89
C LYS A 256 12.21 -15.19 -19.76
N ASN A 257 11.12 -14.47 -20.02
CA ASN A 257 11.09 -13.01 -19.94
C ASN A 257 11.32 -12.50 -18.51
N VAL A 258 10.63 -13.06 -17.52
CA VAL A 258 10.83 -12.66 -16.11
C VAL A 258 12.25 -12.97 -15.65
N SER A 259 12.80 -14.14 -16.02
CA SER A 259 14.20 -14.50 -15.70
C SER A 259 15.20 -13.48 -16.23
N SER A 260 14.98 -12.99 -17.47
CA SER A 260 15.88 -12.03 -18.10
C SER A 260 15.89 -10.66 -17.40
N MET A 261 14.78 -10.26 -16.78
CA MET A 261 14.65 -8.97 -16.07
C MET A 261 15.44 -8.95 -14.77
N VAL A 262 15.45 -10.06 -14.03
CA VAL A 262 16.22 -10.19 -12.77
C VAL A 262 17.72 -10.17 -13.03
N THR A 263 18.18 -10.84 -14.08
CA THR A 263 19.61 -10.87 -14.42
C THR A 263 20.18 -9.50 -14.83
N THR A 264 19.34 -8.58 -15.29
CA THR A 264 19.77 -7.22 -15.64
C THR A 264 19.98 -6.30 -14.44
N GLU A 265 19.39 -6.58 -13.26
CA GLU A 265 19.58 -5.73 -12.07
C GLU A 265 20.84 -6.11 -11.27
N VAL A 266 21.20 -7.40 -11.24
CA VAL A 266 22.40 -7.89 -10.56
C VAL A 266 23.69 -7.33 -11.20
N ASN A 267 23.68 -7.06 -12.51
CA ASN A 267 24.85 -6.53 -13.23
C ASN A 267 25.03 -4.99 -13.14
N VAL A 268 24.15 -4.26 -12.46
CA VAL A 268 24.28 -2.80 -12.28
C VAL A 268 24.82 -2.43 -10.89
N GLN A 269 24.98 -3.41 -9.99
CA GLN A 269 25.49 -3.20 -8.62
C GLN A 269 26.91 -3.70 -8.38
N CYS A 270 27.63 -4.08 -9.44
CA CYS A 270 29.08 -4.28 -9.39
C CYS A 270 29.76 -3.40 -10.45
N LYS A 271 29.90 -2.10 -10.14
CA LYS A 271 30.97 -1.22 -10.60
C LYS A 271 31.09 -0.03 -9.68
#